data_AF-A0A964HDI1-F1
#
_entry.id   AF-A0A964HDI1-F1
#
_cell.length_a   1.000
_cell.length_b   1.000
_cell.length_c   1.000
_cell.angle_alpha   90.00
_cell.angle_beta   90.00
_cell.angle_gamma   90.00
#
_symmetry.space_group_name_H-M   'P 1'
#
loop_
_entity.id
_entity.type
_entity.pdbx_description
1 polymer ?
#
loop_
_entity_poly.entity_id
_entity_poly.type
_entity_poly.pdbx_seq_one_letter_code
_entity_poly.pdbx_strand_id
1 'polypeptide(L)'
;MDSSRRRLLTGRIGSTDANPPSLNSLVSLVVRAKPERMASLKLAIEAIPAAEVHAMTDDGRMVVTLEDCPDISTADALVRVQQLDHVICVTLAYEHCEPAQIH
;
A
#
# COMPACT_ATOMS: atom_id res chain seq x y z
N MET A 1 -40.68 -24.35 -22.65
CA MET A 1 -39.79 -23.99 -23.79
C MET A 1 -39.67 -22.49 -23.82
N ASP A 2 -38.61 -21.84 -23.34
CA ASP A 2 -37.38 -22.30 -22.70
C ASP A 2 -36.89 -21.17 -21.78
N SER A 3 -36.73 -21.50 -20.51
CA SER A 3 -36.19 -20.62 -19.46
C SER A 3 -34.67 -20.70 -19.49
N SER A 4 -33.96 -19.85 -20.25
CA SER A 4 -32.50 -19.72 -20.06
C SER A 4 -31.87 -18.59 -20.88
N ARG A 5 -31.74 -17.41 -20.27
CA ARG A 5 -30.62 -16.48 -20.55
C ARG A 5 -29.96 -15.94 -19.27
N ARG A 6 -29.91 -16.77 -18.23
CA ARG A 6 -28.86 -16.65 -17.19
C ARG A 6 -27.58 -17.20 -17.80
N ARG A 7 -26.66 -16.32 -18.19
CA ARG A 7 -25.29 -16.77 -18.49
C ARG A 7 -24.26 -15.75 -18.02
N LEU A 8 -23.89 -15.97 -16.77
CA LEU A 8 -22.51 -16.04 -16.28
C LEU A 8 -21.68 -14.77 -16.42
N LEU A 9 -21.73 -14.02 -15.33
CA LEU A 9 -20.64 -13.23 -14.77
C LEU A 9 -19.35 -14.05 -14.79
N THR A 10 -18.59 -13.97 -15.88
CA THR A 10 -17.19 -14.36 -15.83
C THR A 10 -16.49 -13.19 -15.14
N GLY A 11 -16.22 -13.37 -13.85
CA GLY A 11 -15.44 -12.45 -13.03
C GLY A 11 -14.06 -12.27 -13.64
N ARG A 12 -13.96 -11.30 -14.54
CA ARG A 12 -12.70 -10.71 -14.98
C ARG A 12 -12.23 -9.82 -13.84
N ILE A 13 -11.59 -10.43 -12.85
CA ILE A 13 -10.63 -9.72 -12.00
C ILE A 13 -9.38 -9.52 -12.86
N GLY A 14 -9.49 -8.58 -13.80
CA GLY A 14 -8.36 -7.82 -14.26
C GLY A 14 -8.44 -6.50 -13.53
N SER A 15 -7.87 -6.43 -12.32
CA SER A 15 -7.41 -5.17 -11.75
C SER A 15 -6.17 -4.73 -12.54
N THR A 16 -6.41 -4.42 -13.82
CA THR A 16 -5.58 -3.48 -14.56
C THR A 16 -6.22 -2.15 -14.27
N ASP A 17 -5.83 -1.53 -13.16
CA ASP A 17 -5.91 -0.08 -13.10
C ASP A 17 -4.98 0.43 -14.20
N ALA A 18 -5.57 0.95 -15.26
CA ALA A 18 -4.84 1.61 -16.31
C ALA A 18 -4.37 2.96 -15.75
N ASN A 19 -3.35 2.96 -14.89
CA ASN A 19 -2.66 4.17 -14.52
C ASN A 19 -1.78 4.58 -15.72
N PRO A 20 -2.04 5.70 -16.41
CA PRO A 20 -1.07 6.25 -17.35
C PRO A 20 0.26 6.45 -16.61
N PRO A 21 1.43 6.20 -17.24
CA PRO A 21 2.69 6.39 -16.55
C PRO A 21 2.85 7.88 -16.21
N SER A 22 3.26 8.13 -14.97
CA SER A 22 3.76 9.40 -14.41
C SER A 22 2.75 10.19 -13.58
N LEU A 23 2.73 9.89 -12.28
CA LEU A 23 2.64 10.86 -11.20
C LEU A 23 3.30 10.20 -9.97
N ASN A 24 4.46 10.70 -9.54
CA ASN A 24 5.22 10.21 -8.38
C ASN A 24 4.39 10.40 -7.09
N SER A 25 3.49 9.46 -6.79
CA SER A 25 2.72 9.53 -5.56
C SER A 25 3.61 9.02 -4.42
N LEU A 26 3.78 9.86 -3.40
CA LEU A 26 4.51 9.51 -2.20
C LEU A 26 3.58 9.66 -1.01
N VAL A 27 3.58 8.62 -0.17
CA VAL A 27 2.64 8.48 0.94
C VAL A 27 3.41 8.21 2.21
N SER A 28 3.21 9.04 3.23
CA SER A 28 3.78 8.82 4.55
C SER A 28 2.75 8.14 5.46
N LEU A 29 3.16 7.03 6.06
CA LEU A 29 2.38 6.20 6.94
C LEU A 29 3.03 6.12 8.32
N VAL A 30 2.21 6.15 9.35
CA VAL A 30 2.62 5.80 10.71
C VAL A 30 2.07 4.42 11.02
N VAL A 31 2.95 3.44 11.11
CA VAL A 31 2.63 2.07 11.50
C VAL A 31 2.83 1.93 13.00
N ARG A 32 1.82 1.42 13.69
CA ARG A 32 1.88 1.07 15.10
C ARG A 32 1.85 -0.43 15.27
N ALA A 33 2.80 -0.94 16.03
CA ALA A 33 2.91 -2.35 16.37
C ALA A 33 3.45 -2.51 17.79
N LYS A 34 3.46 -3.75 18.30
CA LYS A 34 4.09 -4.03 19.60
C LYS A 34 5.60 -3.82 19.49
N PRO A 35 6.26 -3.20 20.48
CA PRO A 35 7.72 -2.98 20.47
C PRO A 35 8.52 -4.27 20.23
N GLU A 36 8.07 -5.38 20.81
CA GLU A 36 8.66 -6.72 20.65
C GLU A 36 8.64 -7.24 19.19
N ARG A 37 7.72 -6.72 18.36
CA ARG A 37 7.53 -7.13 16.97
C ARG A 37 8.02 -6.09 15.97
N MET A 38 8.45 -4.92 16.44
CA MET A 38 8.92 -3.84 15.56
C MET A 38 10.11 -4.23 14.71
N ALA A 39 11.05 -5.01 15.24
CA ALA A 39 12.21 -5.47 14.49
C ALA A 39 11.81 -6.42 13.34
N SER A 40 10.90 -7.37 13.61
CA SER A 40 10.37 -8.26 12.57
C SER A 40 9.54 -7.50 11.54
N LEU A 41 8.73 -6.54 11.98
CA LEU A 41 7.90 -5.73 11.11
C LEU A 41 8.74 -4.83 10.20
N LYS A 42 9.83 -4.25 10.72
CA LYS A 42 10.81 -3.48 9.94
C LYS A 42 11.34 -4.33 8.79
N LEU A 43 11.81 -5.54 9.07
CA LEU A 43 12.34 -6.44 8.05
C LEU A 43 11.29 -6.81 6.99
N ALA A 44 10.04 -7.00 7.40
CA ALA A 44 8.95 -7.29 6.47
C ALA A 44 8.60 -6.09 5.59
N ILE A 45 8.68 -4.87 6.13
CA ILE A 45 8.46 -3.62 5.39
C ILE A 45 9.63 -3.35 4.44
N GLU A 46 10.88 -3.51 4.87
CA GLU A 46 12.08 -3.36 4.03
C GLU A 46 12.15 -4.39 2.89
N ALA A 47 11.40 -5.50 2.99
CA ALA A 47 11.24 -6.45 1.89
C ALA A 47 10.24 -5.98 0.81
N ILE A 48 9.47 -4.92 1.08
CA ILE A 48 8.55 -4.31 0.11
C ILE A 48 9.36 -3.26 -0.68
N PRO A 49 9.53 -3.43 -2.00
CA PRO A 49 10.42 -2.57 -2.79
C PRO A 49 9.97 -1.09 -2.85
N ALA A 50 8.68 -0.83 -2.64
CA ALA A 50 8.12 0.52 -2.59
C ALA A 50 8.06 1.13 -1.18
N ALA A 51 8.57 0.47 -0.14
CA ALA A 51 8.47 0.94 1.24
C ALA A 51 9.84 1.24 1.85
N GLU A 52 9.96 2.42 2.44
CA GLU A 52 11.16 2.85 3.15
C GLU A 52 10.83 3.20 4.61
N VAL A 53 11.62 2.69 5.55
CA VAL A 53 11.45 2.99 6.98
C VAL A 53 12.34 4.17 7.36
N HIS A 54 11.74 5.32 7.64
CA HIS A 54 12.50 6.52 8.04
C HIS A 54 12.77 6.61 9.54
N ALA A 55 11.83 6.16 10.38
CA ALA A 55 11.97 6.30 11.83
C ALA A 55 11.28 5.18 12.60
N MET A 56 11.83 4.84 13.76
CA MET A 56 11.26 3.92 14.74
C MET A 56 11.41 4.51 16.13
N THR A 57 10.39 4.34 16.98
CA THR A 57 10.43 4.74 18.39
C THR A 57 10.23 3.52 19.29
N ASP A 58 10.85 3.51 20.46
CA ASP A 58 10.69 2.43 21.46
C ASP A 58 9.24 2.25 21.94
N ASP A 59 8.38 3.26 21.76
CA ASP A 59 6.94 3.22 22.06
C ASP A 59 6.09 2.37 21.09
N GLY A 60 6.67 1.73 20.06
CA GLY A 60 5.87 0.94 19.11
C GLY A 60 5.41 1.69 17.85
N ARG A 61 5.95 2.89 17.56
CA ARG A 61 5.61 3.67 16.37
C ARG A 61 6.73 3.61 15.33
N MET A 62 6.37 3.44 14.07
CA MET A 62 7.26 3.43 12.92
C MET A 62 6.74 4.37 11.85
N VAL A 63 7.60 5.22 11.30
CA VAL A 63 7.31 6.07 10.16
C VAL A 63 7.83 5.38 8.91
N VAL A 64 6.92 5.13 7.97
CA VAL A 64 7.19 4.44 6.71
C VAL A 64 6.74 5.36 5.58
N THR A 65 7.58 5.51 4.58
CA THR A 65 7.25 6.21 3.35
C THR A 65 7.06 5.19 2.25
N LEU A 66 5.98 5.32 1.49
CA LEU A 66 5.73 4.54 0.29
C LEU A 66 5.91 5.43 -0.93
N GLU A 67 6.64 4.94 -1.92
CA GLU A 67 6.83 5.63 -3.21
C GLU A 67 6.46 4.69 -4.35
N ASP A 68 5.82 5.23 -5.39
CA ASP A 68 5.43 4.43 -6.56
C ASP A 68 6.68 3.84 -7.24
N CYS A 69 6.68 2.52 -7.41
CA CYS A 69 7.73 1.79 -8.09
C CYS A 69 7.16 1.11 -9.35
N PRO A 70 8.01 0.82 -10.36
CA PRO A 70 7.55 0.13 -11.58
C PRO A 70 6.92 -1.24 -11.32
N ASP A 71 7.29 -1.90 -10.21
CA ASP A 71 6.81 -3.24 -9.85
C ASP A 71 5.54 -3.23 -8.97
N ILE A 72 5.28 -2.14 -8.24
CA ILE A 72 4.18 -2.05 -7.27
C ILE A 72 3.79 -0.59 -7.01
N SER A 73 2.48 -0.32 -6.98
CA SER A 73 1.93 0.99 -6.63
C SER A 73 1.98 1.24 -5.12
N THR A 74 2.00 2.51 -4.72
CA THR A 74 1.86 2.93 -3.32
C THR A 74 0.59 2.37 -2.66
N ALA A 75 -0.52 2.31 -3.40
CA ALA A 75 -1.78 1.73 -2.91
C ALA A 75 -1.65 0.23 -2.60
N ASP A 76 -1.04 -0.54 -3.49
CA ASP A 76 -0.78 -1.97 -3.28
C ASP A 76 0.22 -2.21 -2.14
N ALA A 77 1.27 -1.38 -2.07
CA ALA A 77 2.24 -1.43 -0.98
C ALA A 77 1.57 -1.13 0.38
N LEU A 78 0.66 -0.16 0.43
CA LEU A 78 -0.13 0.18 1.61
C LEU A 78 -1.02 -0.99 2.04
N VAL A 79 -1.69 -1.67 1.10
CA VAL A 79 -2.47 -2.87 1.39
C VAL A 79 -1.57 -3.99 1.94
N ARG A 80 -0.38 -4.19 1.36
CA ARG A 80 0.59 -5.17 1.88
C ARG A 80 1.03 -4.84 3.30
N VAL A 81 1.38 -3.59 3.59
CA VAL A 81 1.76 -3.14 4.94
C VAL A 81 0.62 -3.39 5.93
N GLN A 82 -0.63 -3.12 5.55
CA GLN A 82 -1.80 -3.39 6.40
C GLN A 82 -2.04 -4.89 6.65
N GLN A 83 -1.64 -5.76 5.71
CA GLN A 83 -1.77 -7.21 5.84
C GLN A 83 -0.63 -7.87 6.61
N LEU A 84 0.43 -7.13 6.96
CA LEU A 84 1.52 -7.68 7.75
C LEU A 84 1.03 -8.11 9.14
N ASP A 85 1.42 -9.33 9.53
CA ASP A 85 1.14 -9.85 10.87
C ASP A 85 1.67 -8.89 11.94
N HIS A 86 0.88 -8.72 13.00
CA HIS A 86 1.20 -7.92 14.19
C HIS A 86 1.11 -6.39 14.04
N VAL A 87 0.65 -5.89 12.89
CA VAL A 87 0.25 -4.48 12.75
C VAL A 87 -1.02 -4.24 13.58
N ILE A 88 -0.94 -3.29 14.52
CA ILE A 88 -2.08 -2.91 15.36
C ILE A 88 -2.90 -1.84 14.65
N CYS A 89 -2.22 -0.88 14.01
CA CYS A 89 -2.86 0.19 13.26
C CYS A 89 -1.88 0.79 12.25
N VAL A 90 -2.36 1.08 11.05
CA VAL A 90 -1.65 1.94 10.08
C VAL A 90 -2.47 3.23 9.96
N THR A 91 -1.82 4.36 10.22
CA THR A 91 -2.44 5.67 10.05
C THR A 91 -1.76 6.37 8.88
N LEU A 92 -2.55 6.76 7.88
CA LEU A 92 -2.10 7.65 6.81
C LEU A 92 -1.76 9.01 7.44
N ALA A 93 -0.48 9.37 7.45
CA ALA A 93 -0.01 10.63 8.03
C ALA A 93 -0.07 11.75 6.99
N TYR A 94 0.27 11.44 5.74
CA TYR A 94 0.29 12.40 4.65
C TYR A 94 0.24 11.66 3.31
N GLU A 95 -0.58 12.15 2.38
CA GLU A 95 -0.60 11.69 0.99
C GLU A 95 -0.31 12.92 0.13
N HIS A 96 0.77 12.86 -0.67
CA HIS A 96 1.06 13.88 -1.66
C HIS A 96 0.69 13.35 -3.04
N CYS A 97 -0.33 13.96 -3.64
CA CYS A 97 -0.72 13.72 -5.01
C CYS A 97 -0.46 15.02 -5.78
N GLU A 98 0.57 15.04 -6.63
CA GLU A 98 0.79 16.20 -7.50
C GLU A 98 -0.37 16.28 -8.52
N PRO A 99 -1.10 17.41 -8.59
CA PRO A 99 -2.09 17.57 -9.65
C PRO A 99 -1.36 17.79 -10.98
N ALA A 100 -1.74 17.06 -12.02
CA ALA A 100 -1.25 17.27 -13.38
C ALA A 100 -1.42 18.75 -13.77
N GLN A 101 -0.30 19.47 -13.86
CA GLN A 101 -0.30 20.86 -14.33
C GLN A 101 -0.60 20.86 -15.83
N ILE A 102 -1.86 21.10 -16.19
CA ILE A 102 -2.27 21.34 -17.57
C ILE A 102 -1.73 22.72 -17.97
N HIS A 103 -0.80 22.75 -18.93
CA HIS A 103 -0.31 23.97 -19.58
C HIS A 103 -0.94 24.13 -20.96
#